data_AF-A0A835KGF3-F1
#
_entry.id   AF-A0A835KGF3-F1
#
_cell.length_a   1.000
_cell.length_b   1.000
_cell.length_c   1.000
_cell.angle_alpha   90.00
_cell.angle_beta   90.00
_cell.angle_gamma   90.00
#
_symmetry.space_group_name_H-M   'P 1'
#
loop_
_entity.id
_entity.type
_entity.pdbx_description
1 polymer ?
#
loop_
_entity_poly.entity_id
_entity_poly.type
_entity_poly.pdbx_seq_one_letter_code
_entity_poly.pdbx_strand_id
1 'polypeptide(L)' 'MIQRLMRIHIQVGLVYNLGLPNQITKRGDTVDEKIKKLDAELARYKEQIKKTRPGPAQEAVKARAMRVLKQRRM' A
#
# COMPACT_ATOMS: atom_id res chain seq x y z
N MET A 1 -25.65 -15.02 -44.58
CA MET A 1 -26.00 -15.55 -43.23
C MET A 1 -24.76 -15.78 -42.36
N ILE A 2 -23.73 -16.43 -42.91
CA ILE A 2 -22.50 -16.85 -42.19
C ILE A 2 -21.70 -15.65 -41.61
N GLN A 3 -21.64 -14.51 -42.30
CA GLN A 3 -20.96 -13.31 -41.81
C GLN A 3 -21.64 -12.65 -40.59
N ARG A 4 -22.96 -12.84 -40.41
CA ARG A 4 -23.69 -12.35 -39.22
C ARG A 4 -23.40 -13.23 -38.00
N LEU A 5 -23.30 -14.55 -38.19
CA LEU A 5 -22.92 -15.49 -37.13
C LEU A 5 -21.48 -15.27 -36.67
N MET A 6 -20.56 -14.98 -37.60
CA MET A 6 -19.15 -14.71 -37.26
C MET A 6 -18.98 -13.39 -36.47
N ARG A 7 -19.75 -12.35 -36.80
CA ARG A 7 -19.82 -11.11 -36.02
C ARG A 7 -20.35 -11.33 -34.60
N ILE A 8 -21.41 -12.14 -34.46
CA ILE A 8 -21.97 -12.45 -33.14
C ILE A 8 -20.95 -13.23 -32.30
N HIS A 9 -20.26 -14.21 -32.88
CA HIS A 9 -19.26 -15.00 -32.15
C HIS A 9 -18.04 -14.17 -31.71
N ILE A 10 -17.55 -13.25 -32.57
CA ILE A 10 -16.45 -12.33 -32.23
C ILE A 10 -16.91 -11.28 -31.19
N GLN A 11 -18.13 -10.76 -31.31
CA GLN A 11 -18.69 -9.77 -30.38
C GLN A 11 -18.93 -10.37 -28.99
N VAL A 12 -19.42 -11.62 -28.94
CA VAL A 12 -19.61 -12.40 -27.71
C VAL A 12 -18.26 -12.66 -27.06
N GLY A 13 -17.24 -13.12 -27.81
CA GLY A 13 -15.89 -13.36 -27.29
C GLY A 13 -15.19 -12.13 -26.67
N LEU A 14 -15.45 -10.92 -27.18
CA LEU A 14 -14.91 -9.67 -26.63
C LEU A 14 -15.59 -9.24 -25.31
N VAL A 15 -16.88 -9.55 -25.13
CA VAL A 15 -17.65 -9.16 -23.93
C VAL A 15 -17.33 -10.06 -22.72
N TYR A 16 -16.96 -11.33 -22.93
CA TYR A 16 -16.58 -12.26 -21.85
C TYR A 16 -15.10 -12.16 -21.43
N ASN A 17 -14.28 -11.35 -22.12
CA ASN A 17 -12.87 -11.10 -21.75
C ASN A 17 -12.72 -9.87 -20.84
N LEU A 18 -13.75 -9.51 -20.06
CA LEU A 18 -13.64 -8.46 -19.03
C LEU A 18 -13.24 -9.07 -17.68
N GLY A 19 -12.08 -9.73 -17.65
CA GLY A 19 -11.39 -10.07 -16.42
C GLY A 19 -10.80 -8.81 -15.78
N LEU A 20 -11.63 -8.03 -15.08
CA LEU A 20 -11.16 -6.95 -14.22
C LEU A 20 -10.93 -7.51 -12.81
N PRO A 21 -9.65 -7.70 -12.43
CA PRO A 21 -9.20 -7.08 -11.18
C PRO A 21 -7.79 -6.47 -11.29
N ASN A 22 -7.45 -5.78 -12.39
CA ASN A 22 -6.11 -5.17 -12.54
C ASN A 22 -5.85 -3.95 -11.63
N GLN A 23 -6.83 -3.52 -10.83
CA GLN A 23 -6.67 -2.41 -9.87
C GLN A 23 -6.54 -2.88 -8.41
N ILE A 24 -6.89 -4.14 -8.09
CA ILE A 24 -6.86 -4.65 -6.71
C ILE A 24 -5.43 -5.10 -6.33
N THR A 25 -4.71 -5.74 -7.25
CA THR A 25 -3.31 -6.16 -7.04
C THR A 25 -2.38 -4.97 -6.80
N LYS A 26 -2.48 -3.92 -7.62
CA LYS A 26 -1.67 -2.70 -7.47
C LYS A 26 -1.86 -1.99 -6.13
N ARG A 27 -3.08 -2.01 -5.57
CA ARG A 27 -3.34 -1.41 -4.24
C ARG A 27 -2.66 -2.20 -3.12
N GLY A 28 -2.66 -3.54 -3.20
CA GLY A 28 -1.98 -4.42 -2.23
C GLY A 28 -0.47 -4.18 -2.18
N ASP A 29 0.18 -4.20 -3.35
CA ASP A 29 1.63 -3.96 -3.45
C ASP A 29 2.04 -2.60 -2.85
N THR A 30 1.20 -1.58 -3.04
CA THR A 30 1.48 -0.23 -2.51
C THR A 30 1.33 -0.16 -0.97
N VAL A 31 0.49 -0.99 -0.36
CA VAL A 31 0.29 -1.00 1.10
C VAL A 31 1.46 -1.70 1.79
N ASP A 32 1.92 -2.84 1.27
CA ASP A 32 3.08 -3.54 1.83
C ASP A 32 4.35 -2.69 1.76
N GLU A 33 4.56 -1.98 0.65
CA GLU A 33 5.67 -1.02 0.54
C GLU A 33 5.56 0.14 1.54
N LYS A 34 4.36 0.66 1.78
CA LYS A 34 4.13 1.70 2.80
C LYS A 34 4.42 1.18 4.21
N ILE A 35 3.96 -0.02 4.54
CA ILE A 35 4.23 -0.65 5.84
C ILE A 35 5.74 -0.83 6.04
N LYS A 36 6.46 -1.35 5.03
CA LYS A 36 7.93 -1.49 5.07
C LYS A 36 8.64 -0.16 5.31
N LYS A 37 8.20 0.93 4.66
CA LYS A 37 8.76 2.28 4.85
C LYS A 37 8.50 2.80 6.27
N LEU A 38 7.28 2.64 6.78
CA LEU A 38 6.91 3.03 8.14
C LEU A 38 7.72 2.24 9.19
N ASP A 39 7.92 0.94 8.99
CA ASP A 39 8.73 0.11 9.88
C ASP A 39 10.21 0.52 9.90
N ALA A 40 10.78 0.87 8.75
CA ALA A 40 12.14 1.40 8.67
C ALA A 40 12.27 2.74 9.41
N GLU A 41 11.26 3.61 9.33
CA GLU A 41 11.25 4.89 10.05
C GLU A 41 11.13 4.69 11.57
N LEU A 42 10.29 3.76 12.01
CA LEU A 42 10.15 3.40 13.43
C LEU A 42 11.44 2.83 14.01
N ALA A 43 12.19 2.03 13.25
CA ALA A 43 13.49 1.53 13.66
C ALA A 43 14.49 2.67 13.94
N ARG A 44 14.51 3.69 13.07
CA ARG A 44 15.35 4.89 13.25
C ARG A 44 14.95 5.68 14.50
N TYR A 45 13.66 5.90 14.72
CA TYR A 45 13.20 6.57 15.94
C TYR A 45 13.55 5.79 17.20
N LYS A 46 13.49 4.45 17.17
CA LYS A 46 13.89 3.60 18.31
C LYS A 46 15.37 3.78 18.65
N GLU A 47 16.25 3.83 17.66
CA GLU A 47 17.67 4.12 17.88
C GLU A 47 17.90 5.54 18.38
N GLN A 48 17.20 6.51 17.81
CA GLN A 48 17.30 7.91 18.22
C GLN A 48 16.88 8.10 19.68
N ILE A 49 15.77 7.46 20.11
CA ILE A 49 15.30 7.49 21.50
C ILE A 49 16.32 6.86 22.45
N LYS A 50 16.98 5.76 22.05
CA LYS A 50 18.05 5.13 22.84
C LYS A 50 19.27 6.04 23.01
N LYS A 51 19.64 6.78 21.98
CA LYS A 51 20.81 7.69 21.98
C LYS A 51 20.52 9.05 22.62
N THR A 52 19.25 9.44 22.71
CA THR A 52 18.85 10.75 23.25
C THR A 52 18.66 10.67 24.76
N ARG A 53 19.29 11.58 25.50
CA ARG A 53 19.12 11.72 26.95
C ARG A 53 17.65 12.02 27.29
N PRO A 54 17.09 11.46 28.39
CA PRO A 54 15.74 11.79 28.83
C PRO A 54 15.57 13.30 29.03
N GLY A 55 14.53 13.85 28.39
CA GLY A 55 14.21 15.27 28.38
C GLY A 55 13.31 15.67 27.20
N PRO A 56 13.04 16.98 27.02
CA PRO A 56 12.10 17.49 26.02
C PRO A 56 12.41 17.05 24.59
N ALA A 57 13.71 16.91 24.26
CA ALA A 57 14.15 16.40 22.96
C ALA A 57 13.74 14.93 22.74
N GLN A 58 13.84 14.08 23.77
CA GLN A 58 13.42 12.68 23.68
C GLN A 58 11.89 12.56 23.58
N GLU A 59 11.15 13.39 24.28
CA GLU A 59 9.67 13.44 24.20
C GLU A 59 9.20 13.87 22.82
N ALA A 60 9.85 14.86 22.19
CA ALA A 60 9.55 15.27 20.82
C ALA A 60 9.76 14.11 19.82
N VAL A 61 10.84 13.33 19.98
CA VAL A 61 11.11 12.15 19.14
C VAL A 61 10.07 11.05 19.39
N LYS A 62 9.68 10.80 20.64
CA LYS A 62 8.60 9.86 20.99
C LYS A 62 7.26 10.29 20.37
N ALA A 63 6.91 11.57 20.45
CA ALA A 63 5.67 12.10 19.87
C ALA A 63 5.64 11.92 18.34
N ARG A 64 6.77 12.11 17.65
CA ARG A 64 6.91 11.84 16.21
C ARG A 64 6.75 10.35 15.91
N ALA A 65 7.41 9.47 16.67
CA ALA A 65 7.29 8.02 16.53
C ALA A 65 5.85 7.53 16.72
N MET A 66 5.10 8.10 17.67
CA MET A 66 3.69 7.76 17.92
C MET A 66 2.78 8.09 16.73
N ARG A 67 3.07 9.16 15.98
CA ARG A 67 2.32 9.49 14.76
C ARG A 67 2.52 8.43 13.67
N VAL A 68 3.76 7.96 13.49
CA VAL A 68 4.12 6.92 12.53
C VAL A 68 3.52 5.57 12.93
N LEU A 69 3.51 5.23 14.22
CA LEU A 69 2.83 4.04 14.74
C LEU A 69 1.32 4.06 14.43
N LYS A 70 0.68 5.23 14.57
CA LYS A 70 -0.74 5.39 14.24
C LYS A 70 -0.99 5.18 12.74
N GLN A 71 -0.09 5.66 11.88
CA GLN A 71 -0.18 5.47 10.43
C GLN A 71 0.00 4.01 10.01
N ARG A 72 0.85 3.24 10.71
CA ARG A 72 1.04 1.80 10.42
C ARG A 72 -0.18 0.95 10.80
N ARG A 73 -0.95 1.38 11.80
CA ARG A 73 -2.10 0.63 12.35
C ARG A 73 -3.41 0.89 11.59
N MET A 74 -3.44 1.91 10.72
CA MET A 74 -4.55 2.23 9.81
C MET A 74 -4.32 1.57 8.46
#